data_AF-A0A2D5G8L5-F1
#
_entry.id   AF-A0A2D5G8L5-F1
#
_cell.length_a   1.000
_cell.length_b   1.000
_cell.length_c   1.000
_cell.angle_alpha   90.00
_cell.angle_beta   90.00
_cell.angle_gamma   90.00
#
_symmetry.space_group_name_H-M   'P 1'
#
loop_
_entity.id
_entity.type
_entity.pdbx_description
1 polymer ?
#
loop_
_entity_poly.entity_id
_entity_poly.type
_entity_poly.pdbx_seq_one_letter_code
_entity_poly.pdbx_strand_id
1 'polypeptide(L)'
;MYLLFQKKLLIKLLEKKIGFKGILMSDDISMKALKYDLVTNAKKALEAGCNLVLYCEGKIKDNLRLIRSVPYIDKFTVKKTSEIYKILR
;
A
#
# COMPACT_ATOMS: atom_id res chain seq x y z
N MET A 1 -11.83 -11.53 -0.27
CA MET A 1 -11.18 -10.24 0.07
C MET A 1 -11.14 -9.32 -1.15
N TYR A 2 -12.28 -8.72 -1.50
CA TYR A 2 -12.45 -7.87 -2.69
C TYR A 2 -12.55 -6.37 -2.36
N LEU A 3 -12.54 -6.00 -1.07
CA LEU A 3 -13.02 -4.69 -0.60
C LEU A 3 -11.97 -3.57 -0.64
N LEU A 4 -10.66 -3.85 -0.50
CA LEU A 4 -9.66 -2.80 -0.35
C LEU A 4 -9.19 -2.18 -1.68
N PHE A 5 -9.01 -2.99 -2.74
CA PHE A 5 -8.40 -2.51 -4.00
C PHE A 5 -9.36 -1.84 -5.00
N GLN A 6 -10.65 -1.77 -4.72
CA GLN A 6 -11.64 -1.29 -5.69
C GLN A 6 -12.31 0.02 -5.28
N LYS A 7 -12.06 0.54 -4.07
CA LYS A 7 -12.78 1.70 -3.53
C LYS A 7 -11.93 2.97 -3.50
N LYS A 8 -11.44 3.39 -4.67
CA LYS A 8 -10.85 4.73 -4.86
C LYS A 8 -11.76 5.86 -4.36
N LEU A 9 -13.09 5.65 -4.43
CA LEU A 9 -14.09 6.57 -3.87
C LEU A 9 -14.01 6.67 -2.34
N LEU A 10 -13.80 5.56 -1.64
CA LEU A 10 -13.69 5.55 -0.17
C LEU A 10 -12.44 6.29 0.27
N ILE A 11 -11.30 6.05 -0.39
CA ILE A 11 -10.05 6.75 -0.11
C ILE A 11 -10.20 8.25 -0.34
N LYS A 12 -10.80 8.65 -1.47
CA LYS A 12 -11.13 10.07 -1.72
C LYS A 12 -12.05 10.66 -0.65
N LEU A 13 -12.98 9.89 -0.10
CA LEU A 13 -13.87 10.34 0.98
C LEU A 13 -13.09 10.55 2.28
N LEU A 14 -12.17 9.64 2.63
CA LEU A 14 -11.28 9.78 3.77
C LEU A 14 -10.43 11.06 3.66
N GLU A 15 -9.82 11.29 2.50
CA GLU A 15 -8.98 12.47 2.26
C GLU A 15 -9.80 13.78 2.25
N LYS A 16 -10.93 13.81 1.53
CA LYS A 16 -11.66 15.06 1.26
C LYS A 16 -12.73 15.40 2.29
N LYS A 17 -13.48 14.42 2.79
CA LYS A 17 -14.59 14.67 3.73
C LYS A 17 -14.16 14.55 5.17
N ILE A 18 -13.35 13.54 5.50
CA ILE A 18 -12.87 13.31 6.87
C ILE A 18 -11.59 14.14 7.14
N GLY A 19 -10.86 14.52 6.08
CA GLY A 19 -9.62 15.29 6.23
C GLY A 19 -8.45 14.45 6.73
N PHE A 20 -8.45 13.15 6.45
CA PHE A 20 -7.34 12.26 6.80
C PHE A 20 -6.07 12.67 6.03
N LYS A 21 -4.97 12.91 6.76
CA LYS A 21 -3.66 13.35 6.22
C LYS A 21 -2.53 12.38 6.55
N GLY A 22 -2.86 11.14 6.90
CA GLY A 22 -1.90 10.08 7.18
C GLY A 22 -1.52 9.30 5.92
N ILE A 23 -0.76 8.23 6.12
CA ILE A 23 -0.45 7.24 5.07
C ILE A 23 -1.50 6.13 5.07
N LEU A 24 -1.83 5.64 3.88
CA LEU A 24 -2.65 4.45 3.70
C LEU A 24 -1.76 3.29 3.27
N MET A 25 -1.84 2.18 3.99
CA MET A 25 -1.15 0.93 3.67
C MET A 25 -2.16 -0.11 3.22
N SER A 26 -1.80 -0.95 2.26
CA SER A 26 -2.61 -2.12 1.92
C SER A 26 -2.59 -3.15 3.05
N ASP A 27 -3.56 -4.07 3.02
CA ASP A 27 -3.42 -5.35 3.70
C ASP A 27 -2.36 -6.22 2.97
N ASP A 28 -2.02 -7.37 3.55
CA ASP A 28 -1.03 -8.28 2.99
C ASP A 28 -1.43 -8.79 1.59
N ILE A 29 -0.60 -8.46 0.59
CA ILE A 29 -0.83 -8.84 -0.80
C ILE A 29 -0.47 -10.30 -1.13
N SER A 30 0.11 -11.04 -0.18
CA SER A 30 0.40 -12.47 -0.32
C SER A 30 -0.70 -13.41 0.19
N MET A 31 -1.80 -12.86 0.69
CA MET A 31 -2.90 -13.70 1.18
C MET A 31 -3.47 -14.61 0.08
N LYS A 32 -3.53 -15.92 0.37
CA LYS A 32 -3.94 -16.97 -0.58
C LYS A 32 -5.36 -16.79 -1.15
N ALA A 33 -6.22 -16.04 -0.46
CA ALA A 33 -7.60 -15.77 -0.88
C ALA A 33 -7.73 -14.59 -1.87
N LEU A 34 -6.62 -14.00 -2.30
CA LEU A 34 -6.60 -12.91 -3.29
C LEU A 34 -6.79 -13.46 -4.70
N LYS A 35 -7.45 -12.66 -5.54
CA LYS A 35 -7.85 -13.07 -6.89
C LYS A 35 -6.70 -13.04 -7.90
N TYR A 36 -5.80 -12.08 -7.78
CA TYR A 36 -4.74 -11.83 -8.77
C TYR A 36 -3.38 -12.27 -8.24
N ASP A 37 -2.38 -12.28 -9.13
CA ASP A 37 -1.00 -12.54 -8.74
C ASP A 37 -0.41 -11.38 -7.92
N LEU A 38 0.71 -11.66 -7.26
CA LEU A 38 1.37 -10.76 -6.32
C LEU A 38 1.64 -9.36 -6.89
N VAL A 39 2.20 -9.26 -8.10
CA VAL A 39 2.53 -7.97 -8.71
C VAL A 39 1.27 -7.20 -9.09
N THR A 40 0.26 -7.90 -9.61
CA THR A 40 -1.02 -7.29 -9.94
C THR A 40 -1.74 -6.78 -8.70
N ASN A 41 -1.71 -7.51 -7.58
CA ASN A 41 -2.25 -7.05 -6.30
C ASN A 41 -1.52 -5.79 -5.82
N ALA A 42 -0.19 -5.75 -5.91
CA ALA A 42 0.60 -4.57 -5.54
C ALA A 42 0.21 -3.32 -6.37
N LYS A 43 0.12 -3.46 -7.69
CA LYS A 43 -0.28 -2.36 -8.58
C LYS A 43 -1.71 -1.88 -8.29
N LYS A 44 -2.65 -2.81 -8.12
CA LYS A 44 -4.04 -2.48 -7.79
C LYS A 44 -4.17 -1.77 -6.43
N ALA A 45 -3.33 -2.12 -5.46
CA ALA A 45 -3.27 -1.42 -4.18
C ALA A 45 -2.90 0.05 -4.34
N LEU A 46 -1.83 0.31 -5.09
CA LEU A 46 -1.36 1.67 -5.35
C LEU A 46 -2.37 2.46 -6.19
N GLU A 47 -2.94 1.86 -7.24
CA GLU A 47 -3.97 2.48 -8.09
C GLU A 47 -5.25 2.86 -7.33
N ALA A 48 -5.61 2.06 -6.31
CA ALA A 48 -6.74 2.33 -5.43
C ALA A 48 -6.51 3.58 -4.57
N GLY A 49 -5.24 3.92 -4.28
CA GLY A 49 -4.84 5.08 -3.49
C GLY A 49 -4.06 4.74 -2.22
N CYS A 50 -3.56 3.51 -2.07
CA CYS A 50 -2.61 3.21 -1.00
C CYS A 50 -1.26 3.91 -1.27
N ASN A 51 -0.64 4.46 -0.23
CA ASN A 51 0.73 4.97 -0.27
C ASN A 51 1.77 3.84 -0.20
N LEU A 52 1.46 2.81 0.59
CA LEU A 52 2.34 1.67 0.83
C LEU A 52 1.61 0.35 0.56
N VAL A 53 2.38 -0.64 0.12
CA VAL A 53 1.90 -2.02 -0.07
C VAL A 53 2.61 -2.93 0.91
N LEU A 54 1.85 -3.73 1.64
CA LEU A 54 2.36 -4.67 2.63
C LEU A 54 2.52 -6.06 2.02
N TYR A 55 3.70 -6.65 2.14
CA TYR A 55 4.00 -8.03 1.77
C TYR A 55 4.68 -8.74 2.94
N CYS A 56 4.02 -9.73 3.53
CA CYS A 56 4.47 -10.36 4.77
C CYS A 56 5.19 -11.69 4.57
N GLU A 57 5.04 -12.36 3.43
CA GLU A 57 5.60 -13.70 3.21
C GLU A 57 7.13 -13.71 3.09
N GLY A 58 7.77 -12.58 2.77
CA GLY A 58 9.22 -12.39 2.96
C GLY A 58 10.14 -13.14 1.99
N LYS A 59 9.62 -13.81 0.95
CA LYS A 59 10.46 -14.49 -0.06
C LYS A 59 11.26 -13.48 -0.89
N ILE A 60 12.59 -13.65 -0.90
CA ILE A 60 13.52 -12.72 -1.58
C ILE A 60 13.21 -12.57 -3.07
N LYS A 61 12.90 -13.68 -3.76
CA LYS A 61 12.57 -13.65 -5.21
C LYS A 61 11.34 -12.78 -5.48
N ASP A 62 10.33 -12.89 -4.63
CA ASP A 62 9.11 -12.10 -4.72
C ASP A 62 9.34 -10.63 -4.38
N ASN A 63 10.15 -10.34 -3.34
CA ASN A 63 10.59 -8.98 -3.02
C ASN A 63 11.28 -8.30 -4.21
N LEU A 64 12.23 -8.99 -4.85
CA LEU A 64 12.94 -8.45 -6.01
C LEU A 64 11.98 -8.19 -7.18
N ARG A 65 11.00 -9.08 -7.40
CA ARG A 65 9.98 -8.90 -8.43
C ARG A 65 9.08 -7.70 -8.11
N LEU A 66 8.68 -7.53 -6.85
CA LEU A 66 7.85 -6.41 -6.38
C LEU A 66 8.57 -5.07 -6.52
N ILE A 67 9.78 -4.94 -5.96
CA ILE A 67 10.57 -3.69 -5.99
C ILE A 67 10.82 -3.21 -7.42
N ARG A 68 11.02 -4.12 -8.37
CA ARG A 68 11.20 -3.78 -9.80
C ARG A 68 9.90 -3.38 -10.51
N SER A 69 8.75 -3.73 -9.96
CA SER A 69 7.44 -3.61 -10.63
C SER A 69 6.57 -2.47 -10.12
N VAL A 70 6.95 -1.82 -9.03
CA VAL A 70 6.19 -0.73 -8.39
C VAL A 70 7.03 0.55 -8.37
N PRO A 71 6.39 1.74 -8.37
CA PRO A 71 7.11 3.01 -8.29
C PRO A 71 7.86 3.17 -6.96
N TYR A 72 8.88 4.03 -6.97
CA TYR A 72 9.50 4.52 -5.75
C TYR A 72 8.50 5.33 -4.92
N ILE A 73 8.70 5.33 -3.61
CA ILE A 73 7.90 6.10 -2.66
C ILE A 73 8.02 7.60 -2.93
N ASP A 74 6.90 8.31 -2.85
CA ASP A 74 6.84 9.76 -3.07
C ASP A 74 7.35 10.57 -1.85
N LYS A 75 7.56 11.87 -2.05
CA LYS A 75 8.08 12.79 -1.00
C LYS A 75 7.17 12.90 0.24
N PHE A 76 5.86 12.85 0.06
CA PHE A 76 4.90 12.90 1.17
C PHE A 76 5.00 11.62 2.01
N THR A 77 5.03 10.47 1.35
CA THR A 77 5.15 9.17 1.99
C THR A 77 6.48 9.06 2.74
N VAL A 78 7.60 9.45 2.14
CA VAL A 78 8.93 9.51 2.80
C VAL A 78 8.90 10.38 4.06
N LYS A 79 8.32 11.60 3.96
CA LYS A 79 8.23 12.51 5.10
C LYS A 79 7.42 11.89 6.23
N LYS A 80 6.23 11.36 5.92
CA LYS A 80 5.32 10.79 6.92
C LYS A 80 5.88 9.54 7.58
N THR A 81 6.55 8.65 6.83
CA THR A 81 7.19 7.48 7.43
C THR A 81 8.40 7.87 8.28
N SER A 82 9.16 8.91 7.91
CA SER A 82 10.26 9.41 8.74
C SER A 82 9.79 9.93 10.11
N GLU A 83 8.58 10.47 10.20
CA GLU A 83 7.97 10.95 11.45
C GLU A 83 7.68 9.78 12.41
N ILE A 84 7.47 8.55 11.90
CA ILE A 84 7.22 7.36 12.72
C ILE A 84 8.44 7.01 13.58
N TYR A 85 9.66 7.19 13.09
CA TYR A 85 10.86 6.92 13.89
C TYR A 85 11.00 7.82 15.11
N LYS A 86 10.31 8.97 15.14
CA LYS A 86 10.31 9.86 16.32
C LYS A 86 9.44 9.33 17.47
N ILE A 87 8.52 8.41 17.18
CA ILE A 87 7.59 7.82 18.16
C ILE A 87 7.95 6.37 18.52
N LEU A 88 8.76 5.70 17.70
CA LEU A 88 9.37 4.42 18.02
C LEU A 88 10.50 4.66 19.03
N ARG A 89 10.20 4.50 20.33
CA ARG A 89 11.20 4.49 21.41
C ARG A 89 11.97 3.18 21.42
#